data_AF-A0A502JNH8-F1
#
_entry.id   AF-A0A502JNH8-F1
#
_cell.length_a   1.000
_cell.length_b   1.000
_cell.length_c   1.000
_cell.angle_alpha   90.00
_cell.angle_beta   90.00
_cell.angle_gamma   90.00
#
_symmetry.space_group_name_H-M   'P 1'
#
loop_
_entity.id
_entity.type
_entity.pdbx_description
1 polymer ?
#
loop_
_entity_poly.entity_id
_entity_poly.type
_entity_poly.pdbx_seq_one_letter_code
_entity_poly.pdbx_strand_id
1 'polypeptide(L)'
;MSSSEDFYDPIVAIYDSGVDYLTREKHRLVSIAKSGWNTLFQLSLNYDDFSENLDIPFTKEDIQLDMKKVSELKHKFIDIREINSNENWIYEYDYNQGIKELDGVLLMLSLI
;
A
#
# COMPACT_ATOMS: atom_id res chain seq x y z
N MET A 1 15.32 12.62 14.49
CA MET A 1 15.41 12.50 13.02
C MET A 1 14.17 11.74 12.60
N SER A 2 13.23 12.38 11.93
CA SER A 2 12.12 11.69 11.30
C SER A 2 12.69 10.79 10.21
N SER A 3 12.27 9.52 10.21
CA SER A 3 12.65 8.59 9.14
C SER A 3 11.94 9.02 7.85
N SER A 4 12.52 8.75 6.68
CA SER A 4 11.81 8.93 5.41
C SER A 4 10.53 8.10 5.32
N GLU A 5 10.33 7.12 6.21
CA GLU A 5 9.10 6.34 6.31
C GLU A 5 7.97 7.03 7.08
N ASP A 6 8.30 7.99 7.95
CA ASP A 6 7.33 8.85 8.66
C ASP A 6 6.59 9.75 7.65
N PHE A 7 7.25 10.03 6.52
CA PHE A 7 6.67 10.75 5.39
C PHE A 7 5.52 10.01 4.71
N TYR A 8 5.25 8.73 5.03
CA TYR A 8 4.18 7.90 4.43
C TYR A 8 3.11 7.46 5.43
N ASP A 9 2.91 8.24 6.49
CA ASP A 9 1.85 7.98 7.47
C ASP A 9 0.45 8.06 6.83
N PRO A 10 -0.43 7.06 7.00
CA PRO A 10 -1.78 7.03 6.41
C PRO A 10 -2.71 8.14 6.86
N ILE A 11 -2.60 8.58 8.12
CA ILE A 11 -3.41 9.69 8.65
C ILE A 11 -2.99 10.98 7.96
N VAL A 12 -1.68 11.17 7.79
CA VAL A 12 -1.15 12.33 7.07
C VAL A 12 -1.54 12.26 5.58
N ALA A 13 -1.51 11.09 4.93
CA ALA A 13 -1.92 10.91 3.54
C ALA A 13 -3.40 11.24 3.24
N ILE A 14 -4.27 10.97 4.22
CA ILE A 14 -5.71 11.16 4.10
C ILE A 14 -6.10 12.60 4.42
N TYR A 15 -5.56 13.16 5.51
CA TYR A 15 -5.97 14.46 6.03
C TYR A 15 -5.19 15.64 5.45
N ASP A 16 -4.00 15.42 4.88
CA ASP A 16 -3.24 16.53 4.33
C ASP A 16 -3.82 16.99 2.98
N SER A 17 -4.46 18.17 3.03
CA SER A 17 -4.96 18.93 1.89
C SER A 17 -3.95 19.94 1.35
N GLY A 18 -2.72 20.00 1.88
CA GLY A 18 -1.66 20.81 1.32
C GLY A 18 -0.49 21.01 2.28
N VAL A 19 0.72 20.79 1.77
CA VAL A 19 1.73 21.83 1.48
C VAL A 19 3.11 21.18 1.22
N ASP A 20 3.37 19.95 1.73
CA ASP A 20 4.72 19.34 1.67
C ASP A 20 4.89 18.12 0.74
N TYR A 21 3.84 17.69 0.04
CA TYR A 21 3.94 16.56 -0.90
C TYR A 21 4.09 17.08 -2.33
N LEU A 22 5.30 16.95 -2.89
CA LEU A 22 5.56 17.23 -4.32
C LEU A 22 4.53 16.49 -5.18
N THR A 23 4.18 15.23 -4.86
CA THR A 23 2.96 14.64 -5.42
C THR A 23 2.11 13.82 -4.46
N ARG A 24 0.86 14.26 -4.27
CA ARG A 24 -0.14 13.62 -3.40
C ARG A 24 -0.46 12.18 -3.79
N GLU A 25 -0.49 11.87 -5.08
CA GLU A 25 -0.88 10.55 -5.60
C GLU A 25 0.16 9.47 -5.26
N LYS A 26 1.45 9.79 -5.43
CA LYS A 26 2.57 8.93 -5.03
C LYS A 26 2.47 8.57 -3.56
N HIS A 27 2.36 9.59 -2.71
CA HIS A 27 2.32 9.43 -1.27
C HIS A 27 1.13 8.55 -0.83
N ARG A 28 -0.06 8.76 -1.41
CA ARG A 28 -1.22 7.91 -1.16
C ARG A 28 -0.99 6.45 -1.54
N LEU A 29 -0.44 6.17 -2.72
CA LEU A 29 -0.17 4.79 -3.16
C LEU A 29 0.83 4.09 -2.24
N VAL A 30 1.93 4.75 -1.88
CA VAL A 30 2.93 4.21 -0.96
C VAL A 30 2.33 3.96 0.43
N SER A 31 1.51 4.89 0.92
CA SER A 31 0.87 4.76 2.23
C SER A 31 -0.16 3.64 2.28
N ILE A 32 -0.99 3.50 1.23
CA ILE A 32 -1.93 2.37 1.10
C ILE A 32 -1.16 1.05 1.06
N ALA A 33 -0.09 0.96 0.27
CA ALA A 33 0.75 -0.24 0.23
C ALA A 33 1.35 -0.58 1.61
N LYS A 34 1.87 0.42 2.33
CA LYS A 34 2.40 0.25 3.70
C LYS A 34 1.32 -0.24 4.67
N SER A 35 0.13 0.34 4.62
CA SER A 35 -1.01 -0.08 5.45
C SER A 35 -1.45 -1.50 5.13
N GLY A 36 -1.61 -1.85 3.85
CA GLY A 36 -1.99 -3.19 3.41
C GLY A 36 -0.98 -4.24 3.86
N TRP A 37 0.32 -3.95 3.76
CA TRP A 37 1.38 -4.82 4.27
C TRP A 37 1.27 -5.03 5.78
N ASN A 38 1.06 -3.96 6.55
CA ASN A 38 0.92 -4.06 8.01
C ASN A 38 -0.29 -4.91 8.40
N THR A 39 -1.42 -4.76 7.70
CA THR A 39 -2.61 -5.59 7.91
C THR A 39 -2.32 -7.06 7.61
N LEU A 40 -1.68 -7.37 6.48
CA LEU A 40 -1.29 -8.74 6.13
C LEU A 40 -0.31 -9.34 7.15
N PHE A 41 0.64 -8.54 7.65
CA PHE A 41 1.56 -8.97 8.69
C PHE A 41 0.80 -9.33 9.98
N GLN A 42 -0.12 -8.49 10.45
CA GLN A 42 -0.96 -8.78 11.61
C GLN A 42 -1.83 -10.02 11.39
N LEU A 43 -2.38 -10.19 10.19
CA LEU A 43 -3.14 -11.39 9.83
C LEU A 43 -2.26 -12.65 9.89
N SER A 44 -1.01 -12.57 9.42
CA SER A 44 -0.06 -13.68 9.44
C SER A 44 0.34 -14.11 10.85
N LEU A 45 0.43 -13.16 11.80
CA LEU A 45 0.75 -13.44 13.19
C LEU A 45 -0.38 -14.16 13.91
N ASN A 46 -1.63 -13.83 13.58
CA ASN A 46 -2.82 -14.37 14.21
C ASN A 46 -3.47 -15.49 13.36
N TYR A 47 -2.79 -15.97 12.31
CA TYR A 47 -3.38 -16.88 11.33
C TYR A 47 -3.86 -18.19 11.97
N ASP A 48 -3.06 -18.77 12.86
CA ASP A 48 -3.36 -20.06 13.47
C ASP A 48 -4.66 -19.96 14.30
N ASP A 49 -4.78 -18.92 15.14
CA ASP A 49 -5.99 -18.61 15.91
C ASP A 49 -7.23 -18.42 15.02
N PHE A 50 -7.09 -17.73 13.88
CA PHE A 50 -8.21 -17.58 12.96
C PHE A 50 -8.57 -18.90 12.27
N SER A 51 -7.57 -19.66 11.82
CA SER A 51 -7.76 -20.92 11.09
C SER A 51 -8.40 -22.02 11.94
N GLU A 52 -8.24 -21.96 13.26
CA GLU A 52 -8.88 -22.89 14.19
C GLU A 52 -10.37 -22.56 14.41
N ASN A 53 -10.76 -21.29 14.26
CA ASN A 53 -12.10 -20.80 14.62
C ASN A 53 -12.97 -20.44 13.40
N LEU A 54 -12.38 -20.25 12.23
CA LEU A 54 -13.04 -19.78 11.01
C LEU A 54 -12.61 -20.65 9.80
N ASP A 55 -13.52 -20.85 8.87
CA ASP A 55 -13.20 -21.45 7.57
C ASP A 55 -12.61 -20.37 6.65
N ILE A 56 -11.28 -20.34 6.57
CA ILE A 56 -10.54 -19.29 5.86
C ILE A 56 -10.14 -19.79 4.47
N PRO A 57 -10.47 -19.05 3.39
CA PRO A 57 -10.24 -19.51 2.02
C PRO A 57 -8.80 -19.28 1.51
N PHE A 58 -7.84 -19.02 2.40
CA PHE A 58 -6.44 -18.73 2.07
C PHE A 58 -5.51 -19.27 3.15
N THR A 59 -4.27 -19.57 2.75
CA THR A 59 -3.22 -20.10 3.61
C THR A 59 -2.31 -19.01 4.17
N LYS A 60 -1.44 -19.38 5.13
CA LYS A 60 -0.39 -18.49 5.63
C LYS A 60 0.61 -18.14 4.53
N GLU A 61 0.89 -19.08 3.63
CA GLU A 61 1.74 -18.89 2.46
C GLU A 61 1.15 -17.88 1.47
N ASP A 62 -0.17 -17.87 1.29
CA ASP A 62 -0.86 -16.87 0.45
C ASP A 62 -0.69 -15.46 1.02
N ILE A 63 -0.82 -15.29 2.35
CA ILE A 63 -0.56 -14.01 3.02
C ILE A 63 0.89 -13.55 2.78
N GLN A 64 1.86 -14.45 2.93
CA GLN A 64 3.28 -14.11 2.69
C GLN A 64 3.55 -13.72 1.24
N LEU A 65 2.92 -14.42 0.29
CA LEU A 65 3.01 -14.09 -1.12
C LEU A 65 2.46 -12.69 -1.40
N ASP A 66 1.31 -12.35 -0.84
CA ASP A 66 0.72 -11.03 -1.02
C ASP A 66 1.53 -9.94 -0.31
N MET A 67 2.09 -10.20 0.87
CA MET A 67 3.04 -9.28 1.52
C MET A 67 4.24 -8.97 0.62
N LYS A 68 4.77 -9.98 -0.09
CA LYS A 68 5.88 -9.78 -1.03
C LYS A 68 5.44 -8.91 -2.21
N LYS A 69 4.30 -9.21 -2.85
CA LYS A 69 3.76 -8.41 -3.97
C LYS A 69 3.45 -6.97 -3.56
N VAL A 70 2.85 -6.75 -2.38
CA VAL A 70 2.59 -5.40 -1.84
C VAL A 70 3.90 -4.65 -1.60
N SER A 71 4.94 -5.35 -1.12
CA SER A 71 6.27 -4.75 -0.95
C SER A 71 6.85 -4.34 -2.29
N GLU A 72 6.76 -5.18 -3.33
CA GLU A 72 7.22 -4.86 -4.69
C GLU A 72 6.48 -3.64 -5.26
N LEU A 73 5.16 -3.57 -5.09
CA LEU A 73 4.37 -2.39 -5.48
C LEU A 73 4.77 -1.14 -4.71
N LYS A 74 4.99 -1.23 -3.39
CA LYS A 74 5.45 -0.10 -2.58
C LYS A 74 6.77 0.47 -3.13
N HIS A 75 7.74 -0.40 -3.43
CA HIS A 75 9.03 0.03 -4.00
C HIS A 75 8.85 0.63 -5.40
N LYS A 76 8.04 0.00 -6.26
CA LYS A 76 7.67 0.56 -7.58
C LYS A 76 7.11 1.98 -7.44
N PHE A 77 6.19 2.23 -6.52
CA PHE A 77 5.60 3.55 -6.32
C PHE A 77 6.60 4.59 -5.78
N ILE A 78 7.53 4.17 -4.91
CA ILE A 78 8.61 5.04 -4.43
C ILE A 78 9.55 5.43 -5.57
N ASP A 79 9.87 4.50 -6.46
CA ASP A 79 10.87 4.68 -7.52
C ASP A 79 10.34 5.45 -8.74
N ILE A 80 9.02 5.56 -8.89
CA ILE A 80 8.44 6.34 -9.98
C ILE A 80 8.78 7.83 -9.81
N ARG A 81 9.17 8.41 -10.94
CA ARG A 81 9.62 9.78 -11.07
C ARG A 81 8.49 10.77 -10.79
N GLU A 82 8.89 11.89 -10.20
CA GLU A 82 8.09 13.09 -10.10
C GLU A 82 8.69 14.11 -11.07
N ILE A 83 7.84 14.70 -11.91
CA ILE A 83 8.25 15.69 -12.91
C ILE A 83 7.73 17.07 -12.49
N ASN A 84 8.55 18.10 -12.66
CA ASN A 84 8.11 19.47 -12.46
C ASN A 84 7.53 19.99 -13.78
N SER A 85 6.25 20.33 -13.79
CA SER A 85 5.54 20.92 -14.92
C SER A 85 4.87 22.21 -14.48
N ASN A 86 5.38 23.35 -14.98
CA ASN A 86 4.80 24.68 -14.77
C ASN A 86 4.46 25.00 -13.29
N GLU A 87 5.46 24.92 -12.42
CA GLU A 87 5.37 25.19 -10.96
C GLU A 87 4.60 24.14 -10.14
N ASN A 88 4.04 23.11 -10.79
CA ASN A 88 3.43 21.96 -10.14
C ASN A 88 4.29 20.71 -10.32
N TRP A 89 4.47 19.96 -9.25
CA TRP A 89 5.04 18.61 -9.33
C TRP A 89 3.93 17.62 -9.66
N ILE A 90 4.21 16.75 -10.63
CA ILE A 90 3.28 15.74 -11.14
C ILE A 90 3.95 14.38 -10.98
N TYR A 91 3.18 13.41 -10.52
CA TYR A 91 3.56 12.02 -10.47
C TYR A 91 3.26 11.43 -11.83
N GLU A 92 4.28 10.90 -12.49
CA GLU A 92 4.15 10.41 -13.86
C GLU A 92 3.22 9.18 -13.97
N TYR A 93 2.99 8.50 -12.85
CA TYR A 93 2.14 7.34 -12.81
C TYR A 93 0.65 7.69 -12.73
N ASP A 94 -0.16 6.96 -13.48
CA ASP A 94 -1.61 7.00 -13.30
C ASP A 94 -2.01 6.44 -11.93
N TYR A 95 -2.58 7.29 -11.09
CA TYR A 95 -3.01 6.93 -9.75
C TYR A 95 -4.03 5.79 -9.76
N ASN A 96 -5.00 5.82 -10.68
CA ASN A 96 -6.05 4.80 -10.75
C ASN A 96 -5.47 3.43 -11.13
N GLN A 97 -4.47 3.40 -12.00
CA GLN A 97 -3.72 2.20 -12.33
C GLN A 97 -2.98 1.64 -11.11
N GLY A 98 -2.36 2.50 -10.30
CA GLY A 98 -1.74 2.08 -9.04
C GLY A 98 -2.73 1.48 -8.04
N ILE A 99 -3.93 2.04 -7.94
CA ILE A 99 -5.00 1.48 -7.10
C ILE A 99 -5.46 0.12 -7.63
N LYS A 100 -5.63 -0.04 -8.95
CA LYS A 100 -5.98 -1.35 -9.54
C LYS A 100 -4.92 -2.42 -9.30
N GLU A 101 -3.64 -2.04 -9.37
CA GLU A 101 -2.55 -2.96 -9.08
C GLU A 101 -2.51 -3.37 -7.61
N LEU A 102 -2.78 -2.45 -6.70
CA LEU A 102 -2.91 -2.76 -5.27
C LEU A 102 -4.11 -3.68 -4.99
N ASP A 103 -5.26 -3.38 -5.59
CA ASP A 103 -6.49 -4.18 -5.47
C ASP A 103 -6.29 -5.61 -5.98
N GLY A 104 -5.55 -5.79 -7.08
CA GLY A 104 -5.25 -7.11 -7.63
C GLY A 104 -4.23 -7.95 -6.84
N VAL A 105 -3.59 -7.37 -5.82
CA VAL A 105 -2.62 -8.07 -4.97
C VAL A 105 -3.21 -8.51 -3.64
N LEU A 106 -4.14 -7.74 -3.07
CA LEU A 106 -4.76 -8.12 -1.81
C LEU A 106 -5.55 -9.40 -2.02
N LEU A 107 -5.49 -10.32 -1.05
CA LEU A 107 -6.31 -11.53 -0.98
C LEU A 107 -7.72 -11.18 -1.44
N MET A 108 -8.06 -11.51 -2.69
CA MET A 108 -9.40 -11.33 -3.16
C MET A 108 -10.23 -12.24 -2.29
N LEU A 109 -11.05 -11.66 -1.42
CA LEU A 109 -12.21 -12.34 -0.89
C LEU A 109 -12.99 -12.73 -2.15
N SER A 110 -12.78 -13.96 -2.61
CA SER A 110 -13.77 -14.66 -3.41
C SER A 110 -15.01 -14.70 -2.52
N LEU A 111 -15.80 -13.63 -2.59
CA LEU A 111 -17.19 -13.61 -2.19
C LEU A 111 -17.86 -14.65 -3.09
N ILE A 112 -17.78 -15.90 -2.66
CA ILE A 112 -18.65 -16.99 -3.12
C ILE A 112 -20.02 -16.75 -2.49
#